data_AF-A0A958VX90-F1
#
_entry.id   AF-A0A958VX90-F1
#
_cell.length_a   1.000
_cell.length_b   1.000
_cell.length_c   1.000
_cell.angle_alpha   90.00
_cell.angle_beta   90.00
_cell.angle_gamma   90.00
#
_symmetry.space_group_name_H-M   'P 1'
#
loop_
_entity.id
_entity.type
_entity.pdbx_description
1 polymer ?
#
loop_
_entity_poly.entity_id
_entity_poly.type
_entity_poly.pdbx_seq_one_letter_code
_entity_poly.pdbx_strand_id
1 'polypeptide(L)'
;MAHAQEPQVTVIPPDKEKIKKLWTVAGILLFVTIIEFIIAFTMGHGTLKTAIFVGLTIVKAAYIVGEFMHLRYEVKVLLWSILIPMIFVVWMLVAFVYEGMKFSEINF
;
A
#
# COMPACT_ATOMS: atom_id res chain seq x y z
N MET A 1 -10.36 -42.63 -33.12
CA MET A 1 -10.73 -41.96 -31.86
C MET A 1 -9.43 -41.47 -31.23
N ALA A 2 -9.14 -40.18 -31.37
CA ALA A 2 -7.91 -39.60 -30.84
C ALA A 2 -8.14 -39.25 -29.37
N HIS A 3 -7.45 -39.97 -28.47
CA HIS A 3 -7.43 -39.65 -27.06
C HIS A 3 -6.58 -38.39 -26.88
N ALA A 4 -7.23 -37.26 -26.61
CA ALA A 4 -6.56 -36.03 -26.21
C ALA A 4 -5.92 -36.28 -24.83
N GLN A 5 -4.59 -36.29 -24.78
CA GLN A 5 -3.83 -36.40 -23.55
C GLN A 5 -4.05 -35.12 -22.74
N GLU A 6 -4.78 -35.20 -21.62
CA GLU A 6 -4.97 -34.05 -20.74
C GLU A 6 -3.61 -33.66 -20.12
N PRO A 7 -3.24 -32.36 -20.12
CA PRO A 7 -1.98 -31.91 -19.58
C PRO A 7 -1.97 -32.17 -18.07
N GLN A 8 -1.14 -33.11 -17.64
CA GLN A 8 -1.03 -33.49 -16.23
C GLN A 8 -0.40 -32.34 -15.45
N VAL A 9 -1.24 -31.62 -14.70
CA VAL A 9 -0.82 -30.50 -13.83
C VAL A 9 -0.08 -31.08 -12.64
N THR A 10 1.24 -30.97 -12.64
CA THR A 10 2.08 -31.32 -11.48
C THR A 10 1.89 -30.27 -10.40
N VAL A 11 1.26 -30.64 -9.29
CA VAL A 11 1.04 -29.74 -8.14
C VAL A 11 2.38 -29.44 -7.46
N ILE A 12 2.90 -28.23 -7.66
CA ILE A 12 4.11 -27.75 -6.99
C ILE A 12 3.82 -27.68 -5.48
N PRO A 13 4.67 -28.26 -4.62
CA PRO A 13 4.44 -28.21 -3.18
C PRO A 13 4.49 -26.76 -2.67
N PRO A 14 3.62 -26.38 -1.72
CA PRO A 14 3.57 -25.02 -1.18
C PRO A 14 4.88 -24.64 -0.49
N ASP A 15 5.44 -23.51 -0.91
CA ASP A 15 6.71 -22.99 -0.42
C ASP A 15 6.55 -22.38 0.98
N LYS A 16 6.97 -23.13 2.01
CA LYS A 16 6.77 -22.77 3.42
C LYS A 16 7.57 -21.51 3.82
N GLU A 17 8.65 -21.21 3.10
CA GLU A 17 9.47 -20.03 3.39
C GLU A 17 8.75 -18.72 3.04
N LYS A 18 8.05 -18.70 1.90
CA LYS A 18 7.22 -17.55 1.48
C LYS A 18 6.09 -17.28 2.47
N ILE A 19 5.42 -18.33 2.94
CA ILE A 19 4.34 -18.23 3.94
C ILE A 19 4.85 -17.68 5.27
N LYS A 20 6.01 -18.17 5.74
CA LYS A 20 6.62 -17.69 6.98
C LYS A 20 7.00 -16.21 6.89
N LYS A 21 7.56 -15.79 5.76
CA LYS A 21 7.92 -14.38 5.54
C LYS A 21 6.69 -13.47 5.55
N LEU A 22 5.58 -13.90 4.92
CA LEU A 22 4.32 -13.17 4.94
C LEU A 22 3.80 -12.95 6.37
N TRP A 23 3.86 -13.99 7.21
CA TRP A 23 3.48 -13.91 8.62
C TRP A 23 4.38 -12.98 9.44
N THR A 24 5.69 -12.98 9.17
CA THR A 24 6.62 -12.04 9.83
C THR A 24 6.27 -10.59 9.49
N VAL A 25 6.04 -10.28 8.22
CA VAL A 25 5.69 -8.92 7.79
C VAL A 25 4.32 -8.52 8.32
N ALA A 26 3.35 -9.44 8.33
CA ALA A 26 2.04 -9.22 8.95
C ALA A 26 2.16 -8.84 10.43
N GLY A 27 3.02 -9.54 11.18
CA GLY A 27 3.30 -9.23 12.58
C GLY A 27 3.92 -7.84 12.76
N ILE A 28 4.88 -7.45 11.91
CA ILE A 28 5.50 -6.11 11.95
C ILE A 28 4.45 -5.02 11.67
N LEU A 29 3.62 -5.21 10.63
CA LEU A 29 2.58 -4.24 10.29
C LEU A 29 1.52 -4.11 11.38
N LEU A 30 1.12 -5.23 11.99
CA LEU A 30 0.19 -5.24 13.11
C LEU A 30 0.77 -4.44 14.29
N PHE A 31 2.04 -4.69 14.63
CA PHE A 31 2.71 -4.00 15.73
C PHE A 31 2.82 -2.49 15.49
N VAL A 32 3.24 -2.07 14.27
CA VAL A 32 3.25 -0.65 13.88
C VAL A 32 1.87 -0.03 14.03
N THR A 33 0.82 -0.74 13.61
CA THR A 33 -0.57 -0.26 13.71
C THR A 33 -1.03 -0.08 15.15
N ILE A 34 -0.67 -1.01 16.04
CA ILE A 34 -0.98 -0.90 17.47
C ILE A 34 -0.30 0.34 18.06
N ILE A 35 0.98 0.57 17.76
CA ILE A 35 1.70 1.77 18.20
C ILE A 35 1.01 3.05 17.69
N GLU A 36 0.63 3.04 16.42
CA GLU A 36 -0.06 4.17 15.77
C GLU A 36 -1.37 4.50 16.52
N PHE A 37 -2.18 3.49 16.86
CA PHE A 37 -3.39 3.67 17.66
C PHE A 37 -3.09 4.22 19.06
N ILE A 38 -2.08 3.67 19.76
CA ILE A 38 -1.69 4.16 21.09
C ILE A 38 -1.36 5.65 21.01
N ILE A 39 -0.51 6.06 20.06
CA ILE A 39 -0.14 7.46 19.84
C ILE A 39 -1.38 8.32 19.54
N ALA A 40 -2.31 7.79 18.74
CA ALA A 40 -3.56 8.49 18.40
C ALA A 40 -4.39 8.86 19.64
N PHE A 41 -4.48 7.93 20.60
CA PHE A 41 -5.29 8.07 21.81
C PHE A 41 -4.55 8.79 22.95
N THR A 42 -3.22 8.67 23.04
CA THR A 42 -2.44 9.33 24.11
C THR A 42 -2.05 10.77 23.78
N MET A 43 -1.92 11.12 22.49
CA MET A 43 -1.43 12.44 22.07
C MET A 43 -2.57 13.39 21.72
N GLY A 44 -2.53 14.59 22.29
CA GLY A 44 -3.45 15.68 21.97
C GLY A 44 -3.45 16.05 20.49
N HIS A 45 -4.56 16.63 20.02
CA HIS A 45 -4.70 17.07 18.64
C HIS A 45 -3.70 18.18 18.33
N GLY A 46 -2.81 17.95 17.37
CA GLY A 46 -1.79 18.91 16.98
C GLY A 46 -1.03 18.46 15.73
N THR A 47 -0.35 19.42 15.10
CA THR A 47 0.39 19.21 13.83
C THR A 47 1.42 18.09 13.92
N LEU A 48 2.05 17.92 15.10
CA LEU A 48 3.02 16.84 15.35
C LEU A 48 2.38 15.45 15.28
N LYS A 49 1.16 15.27 15.82
CA LYS A 49 0.43 14.00 15.74
C LYS A 49 0.11 13.66 14.29
N THR A 50 -0.39 14.63 13.53
CA THR A 50 -0.71 14.48 12.11
C THR A 50 0.53 14.10 11.31
N ALA A 51 1.66 14.76 11.54
CA ALA A 51 2.92 14.46 10.84
C ALA A 51 3.41 13.03 11.12
N ILE A 52 3.37 12.59 12.38
CA ILE A 52 3.74 11.22 12.78
C ILE A 52 2.81 10.20 12.12
N PHE A 53 1.50 10.45 12.14
CA PHE A 53 0.50 9.58 11.52
C PHE A 53 0.72 9.42 10.02
N VAL A 54 0.94 10.52 9.31
CA VAL A 54 1.22 10.51 7.88
C VAL A 54 2.51 9.73 7.61
N GLY A 55 3.58 9.99 8.38
CA GLY A 55 4.84 9.28 8.25
C GLY A 55 4.71 7.76 8.44
N LEU A 56 4.07 7.32 9.54
CA LEU A 56 3.84 5.90 9.82
C LEU A 56 2.95 5.24 8.77
N THR A 57 1.95 5.94 8.26
CA THR A 57 1.07 5.45 7.19
C THR A 57 1.85 5.23 5.89
N ILE A 58 2.77 6.13 5.52
CA ILE A 58 3.63 5.96 4.34
C ILE A 58 4.55 4.75 4.51
N VAL A 59 5.18 4.60 5.68
CA VAL A 59 6.05 3.44 5.97
C VAL A 59 5.26 2.14 5.86
N LYS A 60 4.07 2.08 6.44
CA LYS A 60 3.17 0.93 6.35
C LYS A 60 2.79 0.62 4.90
N ALA A 61 2.42 1.63 4.12
CA ALA A 61 2.09 1.45 2.70
C ALA A 61 3.29 0.88 1.91
N ALA A 62 4.50 1.35 2.16
CA ALA A 62 5.71 0.82 1.53
C ALA A 62 5.96 -0.65 1.87
N TYR A 63 5.76 -1.06 3.13
CA TYR A 63 5.87 -2.46 3.55
C TYR A 63 4.79 -3.36 2.92
N ILE A 64 3.55 -2.86 2.82
CA ILE A 64 2.45 -3.59 2.17
C ILE A 64 2.74 -3.81 0.67
N VAL A 65 3.05 -2.74 -0.06
CA VAL A 65 3.32 -2.81 -1.50
C VAL A 65 4.58 -3.64 -1.78
N GLY A 66 5.60 -3.53 -0.92
CA GLY A 66 6.86 -4.26 -1.09
C GLY A 66 6.72 -5.77 -0.85
N GLU A 67 6.13 -6.20 0.26
CA GLU A 67 6.15 -7.61 0.67
C GLU A 67 4.81 -8.33 0.43
N PHE A 68 3.64 -7.71 0.64
CA PHE A 68 2.36 -8.40 0.44
C PHE A 68 1.96 -8.52 -1.03
N MET A 69 2.32 -7.53 -1.84
CA MET A 69 1.99 -7.55 -3.27
C MET A 69 3.02 -8.34 -4.11
N HIS A 70 4.05 -8.96 -3.50
CA HIS A 70 5.13 -9.71 -4.20
C HIS A 70 5.90 -8.89 -5.26
N LEU A 71 5.69 -7.58 -5.31
CA LEU A 71 6.19 -6.70 -6.38
C LEU A 71 7.70 -6.47 -6.34
N ARG A 72 8.36 -6.77 -5.22
CA ARG A 72 9.80 -6.48 -5.04
C ARG A 72 10.72 -7.36 -5.89
N TYR A 73 10.28 -8.54 -6.32
CA TYR A 73 11.17 -9.50 -7.01
C TYR A 73 10.64 -10.02 -8.35
N GLU A 74 9.33 -10.09 -8.59
CA GLU A 74 8.81 -10.83 -9.76
C GLU A 74 8.13 -9.97 -10.84
N VAL A 75 7.59 -8.78 -10.52
CA VAL A 75 6.69 -8.05 -11.44
C VAL A 75 6.76 -6.52 -11.31
N LYS A 76 7.87 -5.92 -11.79
CA LYS A 76 8.03 -4.45 -11.86
C LYS A 76 6.89 -3.76 -12.62
N VAL A 77 6.27 -4.44 -13.59
CA VAL A 77 5.10 -3.96 -14.35
C VAL A 77 3.88 -3.72 -13.44
N LEU A 78 3.62 -4.62 -12.50
CA LEU A 78 2.48 -4.47 -11.60
C LEU A 78 2.69 -3.30 -10.61
N LEU A 79 3.93 -3.03 -10.22
CA LEU A 79 4.26 -1.83 -9.44
C LEU A 79 3.94 -0.55 -10.21
N TRP A 80 4.36 -0.46 -11.48
CA TRP A 80 4.02 0.69 -12.34
C TRP A 80 2.52 0.83 -12.57
N SER A 81 1.79 -0.28 -12.69
CA SER A 81 0.33 -0.28 -12.84
C SER A 81 -0.41 0.28 -11.62
N ILE A 82 0.18 0.24 -10.43
CA ILE A 82 -0.40 0.82 -9.21
C ILE A 82 0.11 2.24 -8.98
N LEU A 83 1.40 2.47 -9.24
CA LEU A 83 2.05 3.76 -9.01
C LEU A 83 1.51 4.86 -9.95
N ILE A 84 1.28 4.54 -11.23
CA ILE A 84 0.80 5.52 -12.23
C ILE A 84 -0.59 6.07 -11.83
N PRO A 85 -1.62 5.23 -11.54
CA PRO A 85 -2.90 5.73 -11.05
C PRO A 85 -2.79 6.53 -9.75
N MET A 86 -1.94 6.09 -8.81
CA MET A 86 -1.73 6.81 -7.54
C MET A 86 -1.18 8.22 -7.75
N ILE A 87 -0.17 8.37 -8.61
CA ILE A 87 0.40 9.67 -8.96
C ILE A 87 -0.64 10.55 -9.65
N PHE A 88 -1.43 9.97 -10.55
CA PHE A 88 -2.50 10.68 -11.23
C PHE A 88 -3.55 11.23 -10.25
N VAL A 89 -3.97 10.43 -9.26
CA VAL A 89 -4.91 10.87 -8.22
C VAL A 89 -4.33 12.00 -7.37
N VAL A 90 -3.06 11.89 -6.94
CA VAL A 90 -2.41 12.95 -6.15
C VAL A 90 -2.31 14.25 -6.95
N TRP A 91 -1.91 14.16 -8.22
CA TRP A 91 -1.86 15.31 -9.12
C TRP A 91 -3.24 15.97 -9.28
N MET A 92 -4.29 15.17 -9.51
CA MET A 92 -5.66 15.65 -9.65
C MET A 92 -6.16 16.35 -8.37
N LEU A 93 -5.86 15.80 -7.18
CA LEU A 93 -6.21 16.44 -5.90
C LEU A 93 -5.56 17.81 -5.76
N VAL A 94 -4.27 17.93 -6.11
CA VAL A 94 -3.57 19.22 -6.07
C VAL A 94 -4.17 20.21 -7.05
N ALA A 95 -4.48 19.77 -8.28
CA ALA A 95 -5.12 20.60 -9.30
C ALA A 95 -6.50 21.11 -8.81
N PHE A 96 -7.36 20.23 -8.30
CA PHE A 96 -8.68 20.61 -7.79
C PHE A 96 -8.62 21.54 -6.59
N VAL A 97 -7.66 21.35 -5.67
CA VAL A 97 -7.46 22.27 -4.55
C VAL A 97 -6.97 23.63 -5.05
N TYR A 98 -6.05 23.67 -6.01
CA TYR A 98 -5.55 24.92 -6.60
C TYR A 98 -6.65 25.69 -7.35
N GLU A 99 -7.38 25.02 -8.24
CA GLU A 99 -8.52 25.59 -8.96
C GLU A 99 -9.61 26.04 -7.97
N GLY A 100 -9.92 25.22 -6.97
CA GLY A 100 -10.92 25.52 -5.94
C GLY A 100 -10.55 26.75 -5.10
N MET A 101 -9.28 26.91 -4.72
CA MET A 101 -8.80 28.11 -4.05
C MET A 101 -8.93 29.35 -4.94
N LYS A 102 -8.60 29.23 -6.24
CA LYS A 102 -8.78 30.32 -7.21
C LYS A 102 -10.24 30.74 -7.35
N PHE A 103 -11.17 29.80 -7.43
CA PHE A 103 -12.61 30.11 -7.45
C PHE A 103 -13.11 30.75 -6.15
N SER A 104 -12.58 30.35 -4.99
CA SER A 104 -12.93 30.99 -3.71
C SER A 104 -12.45 32.44 -3.64
N GLU A 105 -11.30 32.77 -4.25
CA GLU A 105 -10.76 34.14 -4.28
C GLU A 105 -11.52 35.07 -5.25
N ILE A 106 -12.20 34.52 -6.26
CA ILE A 106 -12.91 35.30 -7.30
C ILE A 106 -14.37 35.60 -6.89
N ASN A 107 -14.95 34.85 -5.95
CA ASN A 107 -16.34 35.00 -5.47
C ASN A 107 -16.48 35.86 -4.19
N PHE A 108 -15.48 36.68 -3.87
CA PHE A 108 -15.54 37.74 -2.85
C PHE A 108 -15.12 39.08 -3.45
#